data_AF-A0A918G2A7-F1
#
_entry.id   AF-A0A918G2A7-F1
#
_cell.length_a   1.000
_cell.length_b   1.000
_cell.length_c   1.000
_cell.angle_alpha   90.00
_cell.angle_beta   90.00
_cell.angle_gamma   90.00
#
_symmetry.space_group_name_H-M   'P 1'
#
loop_
_entity.id
_entity.type
_entity.pdbx_description
1 polymer ?
#
loop_
_entity_poly.entity_id
_entity_poly.type
_entity_poly.pdbx_seq_one_letter_code
_entity_poly.pdbx_strand_id
1 'polypeptide(L)'
;MNVLTVGAVKAAISALKAQRIHEHFPAYLQLRKLAVTSGSLVNLAPEWRDVGDLLKMPGGPPTKPHYRPFSSRKRKDESTFWYNKNLAGSYAPKSMRATSRFMLNADGDGYELPTNHAQQALTALLQSTRVPAWAFAAYCMRNYGFTFDGTGGYEELLAGFKSEFAFESGSDFEVLFEDSEPSGTDYDWFESLSTLQLSILKGNKEGIRWSK
;
A
#
# COMPACT_ATOMS: atom_id res chain seq x y z
N MET A 1 -18.34 9.71 8.67
CA MET A 1 -17.02 9.06 8.52
C MET A 1 -17.27 7.58 8.41
N ASN A 2 -16.82 6.99 7.31
CA ASN A 2 -16.97 5.59 6.98
C ASN A 2 -15.63 4.87 7.14
N VAL A 3 -15.66 3.56 7.31
CA VAL A 3 -14.48 2.69 7.33
C VAL A 3 -14.72 1.48 6.43
N LEU A 4 -13.65 0.86 5.96
CA LEU A 4 -13.76 -0.37 5.19
C LEU A 4 -14.29 -1.51 6.07
N THR A 5 -15.23 -2.29 5.53
CA THR A 5 -15.75 -3.45 6.25
C THR A 5 -14.68 -4.53 6.40
N VAL A 6 -14.82 -5.35 7.44
CA VAL A 6 -13.96 -6.53 7.61
C VAL A 6 -14.08 -7.50 6.43
N GLY A 7 -15.25 -7.60 5.80
CA GLY A 7 -15.48 -8.41 4.60
C GLY A 7 -14.61 -7.98 3.44
N ALA A 8 -14.64 -6.68 3.09
CA ALA A 8 -13.83 -6.10 2.04
C ALA A 8 -12.32 -6.28 2.28
N VAL A 9 -11.86 -6.04 3.51
CA VAL A 9 -10.43 -6.20 3.87
C VAL A 9 -9.99 -7.66 3.79
N LYS A 10 -10.83 -8.61 4.22
CA LYS A 10 -10.52 -10.06 4.11
C LYS A 10 -10.45 -10.50 2.64
N ALA A 11 -11.39 -10.06 1.82
CA ALA A 11 -11.40 -10.36 0.38
C ALA A 11 -10.14 -9.81 -0.29
N ALA A 12 -9.76 -8.57 0.04
CA ALA A 12 -8.55 -7.92 -0.46
C ALA A 12 -7.28 -8.69 -0.07
N ILE A 13 -7.15 -9.07 1.20
CA ILE A 13 -6.03 -9.89 1.69
C ILE A 13 -5.99 -11.24 0.94
N SER A 14 -7.13 -11.90 0.74
CA SER A 14 -7.20 -13.17 0.00
C SER A 14 -6.72 -13.01 -1.45
N ALA A 15 -7.19 -11.97 -2.14
CA ALA A 15 -6.78 -11.66 -3.50
C ALA A 15 -5.26 -11.39 -3.60
N LEU A 16 -4.70 -10.59 -2.68
CA LEU A 16 -3.26 -10.32 -2.64
C LEU A 16 -2.44 -11.58 -2.32
N LYS A 17 -2.94 -12.46 -1.44
CA LYS A 17 -2.30 -13.75 -1.12
C LYS A 17 -2.23 -14.67 -2.32
N ALA A 18 -3.12 -14.54 -3.31
CA ALA A 18 -3.06 -15.29 -4.56
C ALA A 18 -1.98 -14.75 -5.52
N GLN A 19 -1.70 -13.44 -5.47
CA GLN A 19 -0.81 -12.75 -6.41
C GLN A 19 0.69 -12.91 -6.09
N ARG A 20 1.54 -12.87 -7.11
CA ARG A 20 3.01 -12.90 -6.97
C ARG A 20 3.58 -11.48 -7.01
N ILE A 21 3.46 -10.78 -5.89
CA ILE A 21 3.93 -9.40 -5.73
C ILE A 21 5.21 -9.41 -4.91
N HIS A 22 6.26 -8.79 -5.43
CA HIS A 22 7.54 -8.67 -4.75
C HIS A 22 7.42 -7.80 -3.50
N GLU A 23 8.17 -8.17 -2.49
CA GLU A 23 8.18 -7.61 -1.14
C GLU A 23 8.55 -6.13 -1.09
N HIS A 24 9.21 -5.62 -2.13
CA HIS A 24 9.62 -4.21 -2.30
C HIS A 24 8.62 -3.37 -3.10
N PHE A 25 7.50 -3.94 -3.57
CA PHE A 25 6.49 -3.17 -4.29
C PHE A 25 5.93 -1.98 -3.48
N PRO A 26 5.65 -2.09 -2.16
CA PRO A 26 5.27 -0.92 -1.35
C PRO A 26 6.32 0.20 -1.32
N ALA A 27 7.61 -0.17 -1.31
CA ALA A 27 8.69 0.81 -1.33
C ALA A 27 8.76 1.55 -2.68
N TYR A 28 8.56 0.82 -3.77
CA TYR A 28 8.43 1.40 -5.11
C TYR A 28 7.27 2.42 -5.18
N LEU A 29 6.10 2.08 -4.64
CA LEU A 29 4.95 2.99 -4.63
C LEU A 29 5.23 4.28 -3.86
N GLN A 30 5.94 4.20 -2.73
CA GLN A 30 6.35 5.39 -1.98
C GLN A 30 7.34 6.26 -2.76
N LEU A 31 8.34 5.66 -3.41
CA LEU A 31 9.29 6.39 -4.26
C LEU A 31 8.59 7.06 -5.44
N ARG A 32 7.64 6.36 -6.07
CA ARG A 32 6.84 6.90 -7.17
C ARG A 32 5.96 8.07 -6.71
N LYS A 33 5.28 7.93 -5.57
CA LYS A 33 4.50 9.03 -4.95
C LYS A 33 5.39 10.24 -4.70
N LEU A 34 6.58 10.05 -4.13
CA LEU A 34 7.54 11.11 -3.89
C LEU A 34 8.01 11.76 -5.20
N ALA A 35 8.26 10.97 -6.24
CA ALA A 35 8.70 11.49 -7.52
C ALA A 35 7.65 12.38 -8.18
N VAL A 36 6.38 11.95 -8.16
CA VAL A 36 5.27 12.75 -8.69
C VAL A 36 5.05 14.03 -7.88
N THR A 37 5.03 13.92 -6.55
CA THR A 37 4.78 15.08 -5.68
C THR A 37 5.91 16.10 -5.66
N SER A 38 7.17 15.66 -5.84
CA SER A 38 8.33 16.55 -5.94
C SER A 38 8.63 17.03 -7.37
N GLY A 39 8.04 16.41 -8.39
CA GLY A 39 8.36 16.66 -9.79
C GLY A 39 9.76 16.19 -10.20
N SER A 40 10.40 15.31 -9.43
CA SER A 40 11.77 14.83 -9.66
C SER A 40 11.84 13.32 -9.60
N LEU A 41 12.59 12.71 -10.53
CA LEU A 41 12.90 11.27 -10.49
C LEU A 41 14.20 10.95 -9.75
N VAL A 42 15.00 11.96 -9.43
CA VAL A 42 16.35 11.84 -8.84
C VAL A 42 16.36 12.31 -7.39
N ASN A 43 17.36 11.86 -6.62
CA ASN A 43 17.58 12.24 -5.21
C ASN A 43 16.34 12.02 -4.33
N LEU A 44 15.65 10.90 -4.55
CA LEU A 44 14.44 10.57 -3.80
C LEU A 44 14.82 10.16 -2.36
N ALA A 45 14.25 10.86 -1.39
CA ALA A 45 14.45 10.64 0.05
C ALA A 45 13.13 10.21 0.71
N PRO A 46 12.76 8.91 0.65
CA PRO A 46 11.49 8.44 1.20
C PRO A 46 11.52 8.32 2.72
N GLU A 47 10.41 8.69 3.35
CA GLU A 47 10.13 8.40 4.76
C GLU A 47 9.54 6.99 4.90
N TRP A 48 10.37 6.01 5.29
CA TRP A 48 9.93 4.60 5.38
C TRP A 48 8.89 4.32 6.46
N ARG A 49 8.65 5.28 7.35
CA ARG A 49 7.57 5.20 8.32
C ARG A 49 6.21 5.11 7.63
N ASP A 50 6.01 5.82 6.52
CA ASP A 50 4.75 5.84 5.77
C ASP A 50 4.41 4.43 5.26
N VAL A 51 5.41 3.73 4.72
CA VAL A 51 5.26 2.32 4.30
C VAL A 51 4.95 1.41 5.50
N GLY A 52 5.49 1.72 6.68
CA GLY A 52 5.14 1.03 7.91
C GLY A 52 3.70 1.21 8.33
N ASP A 53 3.18 2.43 8.26
CA ASP A 53 1.79 2.71 8.60
C ASP A 53 0.81 1.99 7.64
N LEU A 54 1.16 1.90 6.35
CA LEU A 54 0.42 1.08 5.38
C LEU A 54 0.41 -0.41 5.71
N LEU A 55 1.49 -0.94 6.30
CA LEU A 55 1.64 -2.37 6.56
C LEU A 55 1.28 -2.76 8.00
N LYS A 56 1.05 -1.79 8.88
CA LYS A 56 0.69 -1.99 10.28
C LYS A 56 -0.66 -2.68 10.42
N MET A 57 -0.69 -3.85 11.06
CA MET A 57 -1.90 -4.64 11.27
C MET A 57 -2.11 -4.91 12.76
N PRO A 58 -3.21 -4.41 13.36
CA PRO A 58 -3.59 -4.75 14.73
C PRO A 58 -3.80 -6.27 14.90
N GLY A 59 -3.62 -6.77 16.12
CA GLY A 59 -3.86 -8.19 16.45
C GLY A 59 -2.78 -9.17 15.94
N GLY A 60 -1.66 -8.66 15.43
CA GLY A 60 -0.50 -9.46 15.04
C GLY A 60 0.33 -9.99 16.22
N PRO A 61 1.34 -10.83 15.95
CA PRO A 61 2.29 -11.29 16.96
C PRO A 61 2.97 -10.09 17.66
N PRO A 62 3.29 -10.16 18.97
CA PRO A 62 3.75 -9.00 19.75
C PRO A 62 4.95 -8.24 19.18
N THR A 63 5.85 -8.91 18.45
CA THR A 63 7.08 -8.32 17.89
C THR A 63 7.01 -8.04 16.39
N LYS A 64 5.88 -8.35 15.76
CA LYS A 64 5.67 -8.27 14.31
C LYS A 64 4.41 -7.44 14.01
N PRO A 65 4.50 -6.10 14.14
CA PRO A 65 3.34 -5.23 13.99
C PRO A 65 2.89 -5.08 12.54
N HIS A 66 3.70 -5.54 11.59
CA HIS A 66 3.43 -5.37 10.18
C HIS A 66 3.05 -6.70 9.53
N TYR A 67 2.02 -6.62 8.69
CA TYR A 67 1.56 -7.70 7.84
C TYR A 67 1.84 -7.32 6.39
N ARG A 68 2.09 -8.29 5.51
CA ARG A 68 2.17 -8.10 4.06
C ARG A 68 1.59 -9.34 3.39
N PRO A 69 0.36 -9.30 2.89
CA PRO A 69 -0.36 -10.47 2.38
C PRO A 69 0.12 -10.90 0.99
N PHE A 70 1.40 -10.74 0.67
CA PHE A 70 1.96 -11.10 -0.63
C PHE A 70 3.47 -11.35 -0.54
N SER A 71 3.96 -12.14 -1.49
CA SER A 71 5.36 -12.51 -1.63
C SER A 71 5.68 -12.88 -3.08
N SER A 72 6.93 -12.62 -3.50
CA SER A 72 7.45 -13.06 -4.81
C SER A 72 7.69 -14.58 -4.87
N ARG A 73 7.74 -15.25 -3.71
CA ARG A 73 8.04 -16.69 -3.60
C ARG A 73 6.92 -17.55 -4.18
N LYS A 74 7.32 -18.63 -4.88
CA LYS A 74 6.39 -19.60 -5.47
C LYS A 74 5.63 -20.39 -4.40
N ARG A 75 6.31 -20.78 -3.32
CA ARG A 75 5.69 -21.37 -2.13
C ARG A 75 5.52 -20.27 -1.10
N LYS A 76 4.27 -20.03 -0.71
CA LYS A 76 3.91 -18.99 0.26
C LYS A 76 3.77 -19.65 1.63
N ASP A 77 4.60 -19.22 2.56
CA ASP A 77 4.47 -19.54 3.97
C ASP A 77 3.86 -18.33 4.65
N GLU A 78 2.61 -18.45 5.09
CA GLU A 78 1.87 -17.33 5.67
C GLU A 78 2.51 -16.79 6.97
N SER A 79 3.32 -17.61 7.65
CA SER A 79 4.08 -17.17 8.82
C SER A 79 5.09 -16.06 8.48
N THR A 80 5.48 -15.96 7.20
CA THR A 80 6.40 -14.95 6.67
C THR A 80 5.71 -13.64 6.29
N PHE A 81 4.38 -13.59 6.29
CA PHE A 81 3.63 -12.34 6.05
C PHE A 81 3.71 -11.38 7.23
N TRP A 82 3.93 -11.91 8.43
CA TRP A 82 4.21 -11.10 9.61
C TRP A 82 5.70 -10.84 9.74
N TYR A 83 6.09 -9.58 9.79
CA TYR A 83 7.49 -9.20 9.89
C TYR A 83 7.71 -8.06 10.89
N ASN A 84 8.99 -7.86 11.22
CA ASN A 84 9.42 -7.06 12.36
C ASN A 84 9.15 -5.55 12.17
N LYS A 85 9.39 -4.80 13.25
CA LYS A 85 9.26 -3.33 13.30
C LYS A 85 10.28 -2.56 12.46
N ASN A 86 11.40 -3.16 12.07
CA ASN A 86 12.50 -2.47 11.38
C ASN A 86 12.30 -2.49 9.85
N LEU A 87 11.40 -1.63 9.38
CA LEU A 87 11.13 -1.47 7.96
C LEU A 87 12.19 -0.68 7.20
N ALA A 88 12.73 0.37 7.80
CA ALA A 88 13.77 1.18 7.19
C ALA A 88 14.98 0.34 6.76
N GLY A 89 15.42 -0.60 7.61
CA GLY A 89 16.47 -1.53 7.26
C GLY A 89 16.10 -2.50 6.13
N SER A 90 14.82 -2.84 5.99
CA SER A 90 14.34 -3.73 4.91
C SER A 90 14.31 -3.03 3.55
N TYR A 91 14.18 -1.70 3.54
CA TYR A 91 14.09 -0.92 2.31
C TYR A 91 15.34 -0.12 1.99
N ALA A 92 16.32 0.01 2.89
CA ALA A 92 17.58 0.71 2.65
C ALA A 92 18.28 0.27 1.36
N PRO A 93 19.08 1.15 0.69
CA PRO A 93 19.71 0.82 -0.60
C PRO A 93 20.54 -0.47 -0.56
N LYS A 94 21.30 -0.67 0.53
CA LYS A 94 22.11 -1.88 0.75
C LYS A 94 21.29 -3.17 0.90
N SER A 95 20.00 -3.07 1.23
CA SER A 95 19.10 -4.21 1.38
C SER A 95 18.37 -4.57 0.09
N MET A 96 18.41 -3.69 -0.93
CA MET A 96 17.75 -3.91 -2.20
C MET A 96 18.32 -5.14 -2.92
N ARG A 97 17.42 -6.05 -3.27
CA ARG A 97 17.73 -7.24 -4.06
C ARG A 97 17.92 -6.86 -5.53
N ALA A 98 18.61 -7.71 -6.29
CA ALA A 98 18.87 -7.48 -7.73
C ALA A 98 17.61 -7.05 -8.50
N THR A 99 16.48 -7.71 -8.25
CA THR A 99 15.16 -7.43 -8.84
C THR A 99 14.63 -6.00 -8.58
N SER A 100 15.14 -5.33 -7.55
CA SER A 100 14.68 -4.02 -7.10
C SER A 100 15.72 -2.91 -7.29
N ARG A 101 16.91 -3.24 -7.84
CA ARG A 101 18.02 -2.29 -7.99
C ARG A 101 17.72 -1.16 -8.98
N PHE A 102 16.73 -1.31 -9.85
CA PHE A 102 16.32 -0.24 -10.76
C PHE A 102 15.80 1.01 -10.03
N MET A 103 15.49 0.90 -8.74
CA MET A 103 15.07 2.04 -7.90
C MET A 103 16.26 2.81 -7.29
N LEU A 104 17.50 2.36 -7.52
CA LEU A 104 18.70 2.98 -6.98
C LEU A 104 19.37 3.88 -8.01
N ASN A 105 20.07 4.90 -7.51
CA ASN A 105 21.01 5.68 -8.32
C ASN A 105 22.18 4.82 -8.82
N ALA A 106 23.00 5.38 -9.70
CA ALA A 106 24.16 4.70 -10.28
C ALA A 106 25.17 4.20 -9.23
N ASP A 107 25.34 4.96 -8.14
CA ASP A 107 26.26 4.64 -7.04
C ASP A 107 25.69 3.58 -6.08
N GLY A 108 24.38 3.32 -6.12
CA GLY A 108 23.70 2.32 -5.30
C GLY A 108 23.52 2.72 -3.83
N ASP A 109 23.71 3.99 -3.49
CA ASP A 109 23.61 4.54 -2.13
C ASP A 109 22.42 5.47 -1.91
N GLY A 110 21.68 5.79 -2.98
CA GLY A 110 20.47 6.61 -2.98
C GLY A 110 19.41 6.07 -3.92
N TYR A 111 18.26 6.75 -3.99
CA TYR A 111 17.14 6.35 -4.84
C TYR A 111 16.96 7.29 -6.03
N GLU A 112 16.71 6.66 -7.17
CA GLU A 112 16.41 7.30 -8.45
C GLU A 112 15.49 6.36 -9.23
N LEU A 113 14.47 6.92 -9.88
CA LEU A 113 13.57 6.17 -10.73
C LEU A 113 13.90 6.44 -12.21
N PRO A 114 14.15 5.42 -13.04
CA PRO A 114 14.31 5.62 -14.47
C PRO A 114 12.99 6.05 -15.10
N THR A 115 13.00 6.72 -16.25
CA THR A 115 11.78 7.21 -16.92
C THR A 115 10.73 6.13 -17.17
N ASN A 116 11.13 4.88 -17.40
CA ASN A 116 10.24 3.74 -17.59
C ASN A 116 9.99 2.94 -16.29
N HIS A 117 10.12 3.56 -15.11
CA HIS A 117 10.05 2.89 -13.81
C HIS A 117 8.78 2.06 -13.60
N ALA A 118 7.62 2.49 -14.09
CA ALA A 118 6.38 1.74 -13.97
C ALA A 118 6.44 0.40 -14.72
N GLN A 119 6.99 0.40 -15.94
CA GLN A 119 7.18 -0.82 -16.71
C GLN A 119 8.22 -1.75 -16.05
N GLN A 120 9.29 -1.18 -15.48
CA GLN A 120 10.27 -1.97 -14.75
C GLN A 120 9.68 -2.59 -13.48
N ALA A 121 8.85 -1.85 -12.75
CA ALA A 121 8.13 -2.37 -11.58
C ALA A 121 7.13 -3.47 -11.98
N LEU A 122 6.37 -3.32 -13.06
CA LEU A 122 5.49 -4.36 -13.58
C LEU A 122 6.27 -5.64 -13.88
N THR A 123 7.38 -5.55 -14.63
CA THR A 123 8.17 -6.73 -14.99
C THR A 123 8.88 -7.35 -13.79
N ALA A 124 9.59 -6.55 -13.01
CA ALA A 124 10.49 -7.05 -11.96
C ALA A 124 9.77 -7.34 -10.65
N LEU A 125 8.87 -6.45 -10.21
CA LEU A 125 8.19 -6.57 -8.92
C LEU A 125 6.86 -7.31 -9.02
N LEU A 126 6.18 -7.23 -10.16
CA LEU A 126 4.85 -7.82 -10.34
C LEU A 126 4.83 -9.03 -11.28
N GLN A 127 6.00 -9.46 -11.78
CA GLN A 127 6.13 -10.61 -12.71
C GLN A 127 5.22 -10.47 -13.93
N SER A 128 5.15 -9.25 -14.47
CA SER A 128 4.31 -8.89 -15.63
C SER A 128 2.81 -9.09 -15.42
N THR A 129 2.34 -9.18 -14.17
CA THR A 129 0.92 -9.32 -13.84
C THR A 129 0.46 -8.09 -13.07
N ARG A 130 -0.55 -7.39 -13.57
CA ARG A 130 -1.12 -6.21 -12.89
C ARG A 130 -1.79 -6.60 -11.57
N VAL A 131 -1.68 -5.74 -10.57
CA VAL A 131 -2.30 -5.96 -9.25
C VAL A 131 -3.76 -5.52 -9.30
N PRO A 132 -4.72 -6.30 -8.76
CA PRO A 132 -6.09 -5.82 -8.62
C PRO A 132 -6.13 -4.55 -7.77
N ALA A 133 -6.54 -3.42 -8.36
CA ALA A 133 -6.46 -2.10 -7.72
C ALA A 133 -7.22 -2.08 -6.39
N TRP A 134 -8.46 -2.59 -6.40
CA TRP A 134 -9.31 -2.66 -5.21
C TRP A 134 -8.68 -3.44 -4.06
N ALA A 135 -7.97 -4.54 -4.36
CA ALA A 135 -7.40 -5.40 -3.33
C ALA A 135 -6.23 -4.69 -2.65
N PHE A 136 -5.39 -4.00 -3.44
CA PHE A 136 -4.30 -3.23 -2.89
C PHE A 136 -4.81 -1.99 -2.13
N ALA A 137 -5.80 -1.28 -2.68
CA ALA A 137 -6.45 -0.14 -2.06
C ALA A 137 -7.10 -0.49 -0.71
N ALA A 138 -8.01 -1.47 -0.70
CA ALA A 138 -8.72 -1.89 0.51
C ALA A 138 -7.75 -2.42 1.57
N TYR A 139 -6.70 -3.13 1.16
CA TYR A 139 -5.64 -3.52 2.07
C TYR A 139 -4.95 -2.28 2.66
N CYS A 140 -4.30 -1.45 1.85
CA CYS A 140 -3.50 -0.31 2.32
C CYS A 140 -4.30 0.69 3.16
N MET A 141 -5.56 0.95 2.79
CA MET A 141 -6.40 1.96 3.42
C MET A 141 -7.30 1.42 4.54
N ARG A 142 -7.17 0.15 4.94
CA ARG A 142 -8.00 -0.50 5.99
C ARG A 142 -8.06 0.25 7.32
N ASN A 143 -7.04 1.03 7.65
CA ASN A 143 -6.96 1.81 8.90
C ASN A 143 -7.38 3.27 8.72
N TYR A 144 -7.91 3.65 7.54
CA TYR A 144 -8.29 5.01 7.21
C TYR A 144 -9.78 5.24 7.51
N GLY A 145 -10.10 6.48 7.87
CA GLY A 145 -11.48 6.98 7.85
C GLY A 145 -11.74 7.67 6.52
N PHE A 146 -12.89 7.38 5.92
CA PHE A 146 -13.32 7.92 4.64
C PHE A 146 -14.45 8.92 4.83
N THR A 147 -14.41 9.97 4.02
CA THR A 147 -15.49 10.94 3.87
C THR A 147 -15.71 11.12 2.38
N PHE A 148 -16.94 10.87 1.94
CA PHE A 148 -17.37 10.98 0.55
C PHE A 148 -18.87 11.27 0.56
N ASP A 149 -19.34 11.89 -0.52
CA ASP A 149 -20.77 12.05 -0.79
C ASP A 149 -21.29 10.79 -1.50
N GLY A 150 -22.50 10.34 -1.20
CA GLY A 150 -23.10 9.15 -1.81
C GLY A 150 -23.07 7.89 -0.93
N THR A 151 -23.27 6.73 -1.56
CA THR A 151 -23.37 5.43 -0.87
C THR A 151 -22.02 4.81 -0.55
N GLY A 152 -20.94 5.34 -1.13
CA GLY A 152 -19.64 4.68 -1.14
C GLY A 152 -19.62 3.45 -2.03
N GLY A 153 -18.43 2.90 -2.24
CA GLY A 153 -18.24 1.72 -3.07
C GLY A 153 -16.83 1.62 -3.64
N TYR A 154 -16.71 0.84 -4.71
CA TYR A 154 -15.46 0.65 -5.42
C TYR A 154 -14.86 1.97 -5.92
N GLU A 155 -15.69 2.86 -6.47
CA GLU A 155 -15.24 4.13 -7.05
C GLU A 155 -14.62 5.05 -5.99
N GLU A 156 -15.26 5.22 -4.82
CA GLU A 156 -14.72 6.04 -3.73
C GLU A 156 -13.45 5.45 -3.12
N LEU A 157 -13.38 4.11 -3.02
CA LEU A 157 -12.16 3.44 -2.58
C LEU A 157 -11.01 3.73 -3.54
N LEU A 158 -11.24 3.58 -4.85
CA LEU A 158 -10.21 3.83 -5.84
C LEU A 158 -9.84 5.30 -5.97
N ALA A 159 -10.80 6.21 -5.87
CA ALA A 159 -10.52 7.65 -5.84
C ALA A 159 -9.61 7.99 -4.65
N GLY A 160 -9.94 7.48 -3.46
CA GLY A 160 -9.10 7.65 -2.27
C GLY A 160 -7.71 7.04 -2.42
N PHE A 161 -7.60 5.84 -3.01
CA PHE A 161 -6.32 5.20 -3.27
C PHE A 161 -5.48 5.94 -4.30
N LYS A 162 -6.09 6.36 -5.41
CA LYS A 162 -5.41 7.15 -6.43
C LYS A 162 -4.87 8.44 -5.81
N SER A 163 -5.65 9.10 -4.95
CA SER A 163 -5.18 10.31 -4.28
C SER A 163 -4.08 10.08 -3.25
N GLU A 164 -4.20 9.05 -2.41
CA GLU A 164 -3.17 8.72 -1.42
C GLU A 164 -1.82 8.41 -2.07
N PHE A 165 -1.80 7.83 -3.27
CA PHE A 165 -0.57 7.41 -3.97
C PHE A 165 -0.20 8.28 -5.18
N ALA A 166 -0.85 9.44 -5.33
CA ALA A 166 -0.63 10.42 -6.39
C ALA A 166 -0.92 9.93 -7.83
N PHE A 167 -1.81 8.96 -8.02
CA PHE A 167 -2.17 8.36 -9.31
C PHE A 167 -3.29 9.11 -10.07
N GLU A 168 -3.65 10.34 -9.67
CA GLU A 168 -4.67 11.13 -10.37
C GLU A 168 -4.24 11.56 -11.78
N SER A 169 -2.96 11.46 -12.09
CA SER A 169 -2.40 11.80 -13.39
C SER A 169 -1.29 10.83 -13.83
N GLY A 170 -1.01 10.83 -15.13
CA GLY A 170 -0.05 9.93 -15.77
C GLY A 170 -0.68 8.61 -16.21
N SER A 171 0.17 7.65 -16.59
CA SER A 171 -0.23 6.32 -17.06
C SER A 171 0.27 5.17 -16.17
N ASP A 172 0.97 5.49 -15.08
CA ASP A 172 1.56 4.48 -14.20
C ASP A 172 0.52 3.56 -13.57
N PHE A 173 -0.67 4.09 -13.29
CA PHE A 173 -1.74 3.33 -12.67
C PHE A 173 -2.19 2.18 -13.58
N GLU A 174 -2.42 2.45 -14.86
CA GLU A 174 -2.85 1.49 -15.88
C GLU A 174 -1.77 0.43 -16.18
N VAL A 175 -0.50 0.80 -16.01
CA VAL A 175 0.64 -0.11 -16.12
C VAL A 175 0.70 -1.08 -14.95
N LEU A 176 0.43 -0.62 -13.73
CA LEU A 176 0.67 -1.40 -12.51
C LEU A 176 -0.58 -2.14 -12.01
N PHE A 177 -1.76 -1.61 -12.27
CA PHE A 177 -3.01 -2.05 -11.68
C PHE A 177 -4.05 -2.44 -12.70
N GLU A 178 -4.84 -3.45 -12.34
CA GLU A 178 -6.07 -3.82 -13.03
C GLU A 178 -7.23 -3.08 -12.36
N ASP A 179 -7.87 -2.18 -13.13
CA ASP A 179 -9.00 -1.35 -12.71
C ASP A 179 -10.32 -2.06 -13.04
N SER A 180 -10.58 -3.17 -12.33
CA SER A 180 -11.86 -3.86 -12.40
C SER A 180 -12.41 -4.13 -11.00
N GLU A 181 -13.71 -3.84 -10.83
CA GLU A 181 -14.43 -4.20 -9.62
C GLU A 181 -14.54 -5.72 -9.51
N PRO A 182 -14.30 -6.31 -8.32
CA PRO A 182 -14.49 -7.74 -8.13
C PRO A 182 -15.95 -8.13 -8.32
N SER A 183 -16.22 -9.08 -9.21
CA SER A 183 -17.54 -9.66 -9.44
C SER A 183 -17.94 -10.64 -8.34
N GLY A 184 -19.23 -10.69 -8.00
CA GLY A 184 -19.79 -11.74 -7.12
C GLY A 184 -19.34 -11.62 -5.66
N THR A 185 -19.15 -10.39 -5.19
CA THR A 185 -18.82 -10.09 -3.80
C THR A 185 -20.06 -10.18 -2.91
N ASP A 186 -19.91 -10.77 -1.73
CA ASP A 186 -20.96 -10.90 -0.70
C ASP A 186 -20.59 -10.02 0.51
N TYR A 187 -20.18 -8.78 0.23
CA TYR A 187 -19.80 -7.81 1.24
C TYR A 187 -20.05 -6.38 0.74
N ASP A 188 -20.38 -5.50 1.68
CA ASP A 188 -20.36 -4.06 1.44
C ASP A 188 -18.93 -3.52 1.55
N TRP A 189 -18.60 -2.50 0.77
CA TRP A 189 -17.28 -1.86 0.82
C TRP A 189 -17.04 -1.12 2.14
N PHE A 190 -18.05 -0.36 2.59
CA PHE A 190 -17.93 0.55 3.72
C PHE A 190 -19.03 0.33 4.76
N GLU A 191 -18.71 0.61 6.01
CA GLU A 191 -19.66 0.78 7.10
C GLU A 191 -19.48 2.14 7.77
N SER A 192 -20.57 2.73 8.24
CA SER A 192 -20.53 4.00 8.97
C SER A 192 -20.17 3.75 10.43
N LEU A 193 -19.20 4.51 10.95
CA LEU A 193 -18.91 4.48 12.38
C LEU A 193 -20.00 5.24 13.14
N SER A 194 -20.57 4.60 14.16
CA SER A 194 -21.48 5.25 15.08
C SER A 194 -20.79 6.37 15.86
N THR A 195 -21.57 7.32 16.38
CA THR A 195 -21.08 8.42 17.22
C THR A 195 -20.27 7.94 18.42
N LEU A 196 -20.62 6.78 19.00
CA LEU A 196 -19.90 6.17 20.12
C LEU A 196 -18.55 5.59 19.69
N GLN A 197 -18.45 4.97 18.51
CA GLN A 197 -17.17 4.49 17.99
C GLN A 197 -16.25 5.67 17.64
N LEU A 198 -16.82 6.76 17.13
CA LEU A 198 -16.09 8.00 16.86
C LEU A 198 -15.55 8.65 18.14
N SER A 199 -16.30 8.64 19.25
CA SER A 199 -15.84 9.22 20.52
C SER A 199 -14.74 8.38 21.15
N ILE A 200 -14.78 7.05 21.05
CA ILE A 200 -13.71 6.14 21.50
C ILE A 200 -12.42 6.37 20.68
N LEU A 201 -12.53 6.48 19.36
CA LEU A 201 -11.39 6.75 18.49
C LEU A 201 -10.76 8.13 18.75
N LYS A 202 -11.57 9.13 19.12
CA LYS A 202 -11.08 10.47 19.49
C LYS A 202 -10.49 10.50 20.91
N GLY A 203 -11.08 9.79 21.86
CA GLY A 203 -10.57 9.67 23.24
C GLY A 203 -9.20 8.99 23.33
N ASN A 204 -8.92 8.05 22.44
CA ASN A 204 -7.59 7.44 22.32
C ASN A 204 -6.53 8.36 21.65
N LYS A 205 -6.91 9.53 21.11
CA LYS A 205 -6.01 10.52 20.51
C LYS A 205 -5.57 11.64 21.47
N GLU A 206 -6.08 11.72 22.71
CA GLU A 206 -5.63 12.76 23.66
C GLU A 206 -4.15 12.60 24.11
N GLY A 207 -3.45 11.55 23.67
CA GLY A 207 -2.00 11.41 23.83
C GLY A 207 -1.13 11.91 22.66
N ILE A 208 -1.69 12.34 21.53
CA ILE A 208 -0.91 12.77 20.36
C ILE A 208 -1.48 14.08 19.80
N ARG A 209 -0.92 15.21 20.27
CA ARG A 209 -1.13 16.53 19.68
C ARG A 209 -0.36 16.62 18.36
N TRP A 210 -1.06 16.91 17.26
CA TRP A 210 -0.46 17.44 16.05
C TRP A 210 -0.61 18.96 16.06
N SER A 211 0.52 19.68 16.13
CA SER A 211 0.57 21.11 15.80
C SER A 211 0.62 21.29 14.29
N LYS A 212 -0.05 22.35 13.83
CA LYS A 212 -0.30 22.75 12.44
C LYS A 212 0.90 22.65 11.50
#